data_AF-H2ZA32-F1
#
_entry.id   AF-H2ZA32-F1
#
_cell.length_a   1.000
_cell.length_b   1.000
_cell.length_c   1.000
_cell.angle_alpha   90.00
_cell.angle_beta   90.00
_cell.angle_gamma   90.00
#
_symmetry.space_group_name_H-M   'P 1'
#
loop_
_entity.id
_entity.type
_entity.pdbx_description
1 polymer ?
#
loop_
_entity_poly.entity_id
_entity_poly.type
_entity_poly.pdbx_seq_one_letter_code
_entity_poly.pdbx_strand_id
1 'polypeptide(L)'
;MYLQHWLFIDHIPASEHVMGSCYLIDSASPMHALVFNIPQQEHQRIQVAKEIEKLVDLLHEVEIPYNVMINRGSHGLRCIVVPRTSTKDRDLSPIFDMACVEIGGQFPIKSENEFCKLTHDLAFKILKSNGVDDEKFNSLVEKFKTGHA
;
A
#
# COMPACT_ATOMS: atom_id res chain seq x y z
N MET A 1 23.05 0.28 18.92
CA MET A 1 22.30 0.49 17.66
C MET A 1 21.07 -0.39 17.73
N TYR A 2 20.00 0.10 18.34
CA TYR A 2 18.78 -0.66 18.56
C TYR A 2 17.91 -0.50 17.30
N LEU A 3 17.73 -1.60 16.56
CA LEU A 3 16.63 -1.83 15.63
C LEU A 3 16.63 -1.03 14.31
N GLN A 4 17.49 -1.41 13.37
CA GLN A 4 17.18 -1.23 11.94
C GLN A 4 16.05 -2.20 11.57
N HIS A 5 14.81 -1.84 11.88
CA HIS A 5 13.65 -2.58 11.39
C HIS A 5 13.41 -2.18 9.94
N TRP A 6 13.84 -3.04 9.03
CA TRP A 6 13.50 -2.90 7.62
C TRP A 6 12.12 -3.49 7.41
N LEU A 7 11.23 -2.71 6.80
CA LEU A 7 9.95 -3.24 6.35
C LEU A 7 10.18 -3.96 5.04
N PHE A 8 9.50 -5.08 4.81
CA PHE A 8 9.57 -5.82 3.55
C PHE A 8 9.32 -4.89 2.35
N ILE A 9 8.33 -4.00 2.49
CA ILE A 9 7.95 -3.06 1.46
C ILE A 9 8.99 -1.95 1.18
N ASP A 10 9.98 -1.76 2.06
CA ASP A 10 11.08 -0.82 1.86
C ASP A 10 11.97 -1.21 0.67
N HIS A 11 12.01 -2.50 0.34
CA HIS A 11 12.87 -3.08 -0.68
C HIS A 11 12.15 -3.39 -1.99
N ILE A 12 10.82 -3.24 -2.03
CA ILE A 12 10.05 -3.44 -3.26
C ILE A 12 10.20 -2.17 -4.11
N PRO A 13 10.71 -2.28 -5.35
CA PRO A 13 10.88 -1.12 -6.22
C PRO A 13 9.52 -0.61 -6.72
N ALA A 14 9.54 0.61 -7.23
CA ALA A 14 8.48 1.11 -8.09
C ALA A 14 8.64 0.53 -9.50
N SER A 15 7.54 0.32 -10.20
CA SER A 15 7.48 -0.25 -11.54
C SER A 15 7.02 0.80 -12.56
N GLU A 16 5.80 0.68 -13.10
CA GLU A 16 5.24 1.54 -14.13
C GLU A 16 5.01 2.97 -13.61
N HIS A 17 5.38 3.97 -14.42
CA HIS A 17 5.04 5.37 -14.14
C HIS A 17 3.56 5.63 -14.43
N VAL A 18 2.86 6.25 -13.49
CA VAL A 18 1.43 6.57 -13.62
C VAL A 18 1.25 8.01 -14.06
N MET A 19 1.64 8.96 -13.21
CA MET A 19 1.59 10.39 -13.49
C MET A 19 2.41 11.16 -12.45
N GLY A 20 2.92 12.34 -12.78
CA GLY A 20 3.66 13.18 -11.82
C GLY A 20 4.76 12.38 -11.13
N SER A 21 4.76 12.38 -9.79
CA SER A 21 5.69 11.60 -8.95
C SER A 21 5.18 10.20 -8.57
N CYS A 22 4.07 9.77 -9.17
CA CYS A 22 3.37 8.52 -8.87
C CYS A 22 3.77 7.38 -9.80
N TYR A 23 4.00 6.22 -9.21
CA TYR A 23 4.35 4.96 -9.86
C TYR A 23 3.52 3.82 -9.28
N LEU A 24 3.47 2.68 -9.95
CA LEU A 24 2.96 1.45 -9.37
C LEU A 24 4.04 0.78 -8.53
N ILE A 25 3.63 0.01 -7.53
CA ILE A 25 4.54 -0.91 -6.83
C ILE A 25 4.86 -2.11 -7.74
N ASP A 26 6.05 -2.70 -7.60
CA ASP A 26 6.40 -3.92 -8.32
C ASP A 26 5.55 -5.14 -7.90
N SER A 27 5.39 -6.07 -8.84
CA SER A 27 4.64 -7.33 -8.69
C SER A 27 5.11 -8.25 -7.56
N ALA A 28 6.30 -8.00 -7.00
CA ALA A 28 6.74 -8.65 -5.76
C ALA A 28 5.86 -8.32 -4.54
N SER A 29 5.08 -7.24 -4.59
CA SER A 29 4.11 -6.91 -3.54
C SER A 29 2.86 -7.79 -3.63
N PRO A 30 2.36 -8.35 -2.51
CA PRO A 30 1.12 -9.14 -2.50
C PRO A 30 -0.14 -8.30 -2.73
N MET A 31 -0.04 -6.97 -2.65
CA MET A 31 -1.13 -6.03 -2.83
C MET A 31 -0.72 -4.94 -3.81
N HIS A 32 -1.69 -4.50 -4.60
CA HIS A 32 -1.54 -3.34 -5.47
C HIS A 32 -1.35 -2.06 -4.66
N ALA A 33 -0.46 -1.20 -5.11
CA ALA A 33 -0.20 0.08 -4.45
C ALA A 33 0.30 1.13 -5.44
N LEU A 34 0.02 2.38 -5.11
CA LEU A 34 0.60 3.56 -5.76
C LEU A 34 1.71 4.11 -4.87
N VAL A 35 2.86 4.40 -5.47
CA VAL A 35 4.09 4.83 -4.79
C VAL A 35 4.46 6.23 -5.26
N PHE A 36 4.60 7.15 -4.32
CA PHE A 36 5.07 8.51 -4.56
C PHE A 36 6.46 8.68 -3.97
N ASN A 37 7.42 9.07 -4.80
CA ASN A 37 8.76 9.43 -4.33
C ASN A 37 8.71 10.83 -3.72
N ILE A 38 9.13 10.96 -2.45
CA ILE A 38 9.10 12.25 -1.74
C ILE A 38 10.49 12.92 -1.86
N PRO A 39 10.59 14.05 -2.56
CA PRO A 39 11.85 14.76 -2.76
C PRO A 39 12.33 15.47 -1.50
N GLN A 40 13.63 15.78 -1.46
CA GLN A 40 14.23 16.52 -0.35
C GLN A 40 13.93 18.03 -0.41
N GLN A 41 13.60 18.55 -1.60
CA GLN A 41 13.27 19.95 -1.80
C GLN A 41 11.82 20.23 -1.39
N GLU A 42 11.62 21.24 -0.54
CA GLU A 42 10.31 21.56 0.04
C GLU A 42 9.23 21.88 -1.00
N HIS A 43 9.54 22.73 -1.99
CA HIS A 43 8.59 23.09 -3.04
C HIS A 43 8.10 21.88 -3.84
N GLN A 44 8.95 20.88 -4.05
CA GLN A 44 8.58 19.64 -4.73
C GLN A 44 7.74 18.73 -3.83
N ARG A 45 8.01 18.71 -2.52
CA ARG A 45 7.15 17.97 -1.56
C ARG A 45 5.72 18.48 -1.56
N ILE A 46 5.52 19.80 -1.68
CA ILE A 46 4.19 20.40 -1.77
C ILE A 46 3.46 19.88 -3.02
N GLN A 47 4.16 19.77 -4.15
CA GLN A 47 3.58 19.22 -5.37
C GLN A 47 3.19 17.75 -5.20
N VAL A 48 4.07 16.93 -4.61
CA VAL A 48 3.76 15.52 -4.30
C VAL A 48 2.58 15.38 -3.35
N ALA A 49 2.49 16.24 -2.32
CA ALA A 49 1.36 16.25 -1.40
C ALA A 49 0.03 16.53 -2.12
N LYS A 50 0.00 17.48 -3.06
CA LYS A 50 -1.18 17.76 -3.90
C LYS A 50 -1.54 16.57 -4.81
N GLU A 51 -0.55 15.84 -5.30
CA GLU A 51 -0.79 14.63 -6.11
C GLU A 51 -1.37 13.49 -5.26
N ILE A 52 -0.89 13.32 -4.03
CA ILE A 52 -1.46 12.36 -3.07
C ILE A 52 -2.88 12.77 -2.67
N GLU A 53 -3.12 14.06 -2.42
CA GLU A 53 -4.46 14.59 -2.11
C GLU A 53 -5.46 14.27 -3.23
N LYS A 54 -5.10 14.52 -4.50
CA LYS A 54 -5.94 14.14 -5.64
C LYS A 54 -6.26 12.64 -5.71
N LEU A 55 -5.28 11.78 -5.40
CA LEU A 55 -5.51 10.34 -5.35
C LEU A 55 -6.48 9.98 -4.22
N VAL A 56 -6.30 10.58 -3.05
CA VAL A 56 -7.16 10.38 -1.88
C VAL A 56 -8.60 10.84 -2.16
N ASP A 57 -8.78 11.99 -2.79
CA ASP A 57 -10.10 12.49 -3.18
C ASP A 57 -10.80 11.52 -4.14
N LEU A 58 -10.09 11.05 -5.18
CA LEU A 58 -10.60 10.01 -6.07
C LEU A 58 -10.98 8.74 -5.29
N LEU A 59 -10.13 8.26 -4.39
CA LEU A 59 -10.43 7.07 -3.56
C LEU A 59 -11.69 7.26 -2.72
N HIS A 60 -11.95 8.46 -2.21
CA HIS A 60 -13.20 8.80 -1.53
C HIS A 60 -14.39 8.80 -2.49
N GLU A 61 -14.26 9.41 -3.67
CA GLU A 61 -15.32 9.47 -4.68
C GLU A 61 -15.77 8.08 -5.15
N VAL A 62 -14.82 7.13 -5.28
CA VAL A 62 -15.12 5.74 -5.67
C VAL A 62 -15.32 4.80 -4.48
N GLU A 63 -15.40 5.34 -3.26
CA GLU A 63 -15.62 4.60 -2.01
C GLU A 63 -14.65 3.42 -1.82
N ILE A 64 -13.36 3.64 -2.10
CA ILE A 64 -12.30 2.65 -1.90
C ILE A 64 -11.52 2.97 -0.62
N PRO A 65 -11.63 2.14 0.44
CA PRO A 65 -10.77 2.25 1.61
C PRO A 65 -9.29 2.08 1.24
N TYR A 66 -8.41 2.77 1.95
CA TYR A 66 -6.98 2.75 1.65
C TYR A 66 -6.12 2.82 2.91
N ASN A 67 -4.89 2.35 2.82
CA ASN A 67 -3.83 2.68 3.77
C ASN A 67 -2.82 3.64 3.15
N VAL A 68 -2.21 4.45 3.99
CA VAL A 68 -1.08 5.31 3.63
C VAL A 68 0.07 4.98 4.55
N MET A 69 1.22 4.69 3.97
CA MET A 69 2.48 4.49 4.69
C MET A 69 3.50 5.49 4.18
N ILE A 70 4.22 6.13 5.11
CA ILE A 70 5.37 6.97 4.78
C ILE A 70 6.59 6.32 5.41
N ASN A 71 7.50 5.86 4.57
CA ASN A 71 8.68 5.10 4.98
C ASN A 71 9.94 5.62 4.30
N ARG A 72 11.08 5.47 4.99
CA ARG A 72 12.41 5.75 4.47
C ARG A 72 13.11 4.42 4.22
N GLY A 73 12.99 3.91 2.99
CA GLY A 73 13.56 2.63 2.57
C GLY A 73 14.86 2.80 1.78
N SER A 74 15.31 1.71 1.14
CA SER A 74 16.49 1.70 0.26
C SER A 74 16.36 2.65 -0.94
N HIS A 75 15.14 3.03 -1.29
CA HIS A 75 14.82 3.92 -2.41
C HIS A 75 14.51 5.36 -1.98
N GLY A 76 14.85 5.73 -0.74
CA GLY A 76 14.60 7.05 -0.19
C GLY A 76 13.25 7.15 0.55
N LEU A 77 12.79 8.39 0.74
CA LEU A 77 11.51 8.67 1.40
C LEU A 77 10.37 8.47 0.38
N ARG A 78 9.42 7.60 0.71
CA ARG A 78 8.29 7.28 -0.16
C ARG A 78 6.98 7.39 0.62
N CYS A 79 5.91 7.71 -0.10
CA CYS A 79 4.54 7.52 0.35
C CYS A 79 3.94 6.37 -0.47
N ILE A 80 3.39 5.37 0.21
CA ILE A 80 2.79 4.18 -0.40
C ILE A 80 1.32 4.19 -0.03
N VAL A 81 0.47 4.30 -1.03
CA VAL A 81 -0.99 4.28 -0.91
C VAL A 81 -1.47 2.93 -1.40
N VAL A 82 -2.10 2.17 -0.51
CA VAL A 82 -2.57 0.80 -0.78
C VAL A 82 -4.09 0.78 -0.74
N PRO A 83 -4.76 0.74 -1.90
CA PRO A 83 -6.21 0.55 -1.95
C PRO A 83 -6.58 -0.84 -1.46
N ARG A 84 -7.66 -0.93 -0.68
CA ARG A 84 -8.07 -2.16 0.01
C ARG A 84 -9.53 -2.43 -0.21
N THR A 85 -9.89 -3.68 -0.03
CA THR A 85 -11.29 -4.06 0.12
C THR A 85 -11.81 -3.58 1.47
N SER A 86 -13.10 -3.24 1.51
CA SER A 86 -13.77 -2.90 2.77
C SER A 86 -13.78 -4.10 3.69
N THR A 87 -13.51 -3.86 4.98
CA THR A 87 -13.65 -4.86 6.05
C THR A 87 -15.07 -4.94 6.57
N LYS A 88 -15.97 -4.05 6.11
CA LYS A 88 -17.39 -4.11 6.43
C LYS A 88 -17.94 -5.44 5.89
N ASP A 89 -18.50 -6.24 6.78
CA ASP A 89 -19.13 -7.54 6.49
C ASP A 89 -18.16 -8.64 6.00
N ARG A 90 -16.86 -8.52 6.26
CA ARG A 90 -15.87 -9.57 5.95
C ARG A 90 -15.50 -10.42 7.15
N ASP A 91 -15.34 -11.71 6.90
CA ASP A 91 -14.68 -12.62 7.82
C ASP A 91 -13.20 -12.23 7.92
N LEU A 92 -12.84 -11.72 9.10
CA LEU A 92 -11.46 -11.36 9.41
C LEU A 92 -10.61 -12.63 9.52
N SER A 93 -9.34 -12.54 9.12
CA SER A 93 -8.41 -13.66 9.26
C SER A 93 -8.32 -14.08 10.74
N PRO A 94 -8.33 -15.39 11.03
CA PRO A 94 -8.14 -15.87 12.40
C PRO A 94 -6.70 -15.65 12.90
N ILE A 95 -5.77 -15.29 12.01
CA ILE A 95 -4.34 -15.16 12.32
C ILE A 95 -3.98 -13.75 12.76
N PHE A 96 -4.30 -12.73 11.95
CA PHE A 96 -4.03 -11.32 12.23
C PHE A 96 -5.06 -10.44 11.54
N ASP A 97 -5.34 -9.27 12.10
CA ASP A 97 -6.19 -8.26 11.47
C ASP A 97 -5.36 -7.35 10.58
N MET A 98 -5.90 -7.01 9.40
CA MET A 98 -5.19 -6.20 8.42
C MET A 98 -5.52 -4.71 8.65
N ALA A 99 -4.55 -3.98 9.18
CA ALA A 99 -4.71 -2.58 9.57
C ALA A 99 -3.81 -1.65 8.75
N CYS A 100 -2.48 -1.82 8.77
CA CYS A 100 -1.54 -1.03 7.97
C CYS A 100 -0.13 -1.63 8.03
N VAL A 101 0.36 -1.91 9.25
CA VAL A 101 1.74 -2.40 9.48
C VAL A 101 1.98 -3.79 8.91
N GLU A 102 0.92 -4.57 8.72
CA GLU A 102 0.93 -5.89 8.10
C GLU A 102 1.40 -5.84 6.65
N ILE A 103 1.10 -4.73 5.94
CA ILE A 103 1.57 -4.50 4.57
C ILE A 103 3.10 -4.34 4.56
N GLY A 104 3.67 -3.77 5.63
CA GLY A 104 5.10 -3.67 5.84
C GLY A 104 5.78 -4.98 6.30
N GLY A 105 5.01 -6.04 6.55
CA GLY A 105 5.51 -7.34 7.02
C GLY A 105 5.52 -7.52 8.54
N GLN A 106 4.87 -6.62 9.29
CA GLN A 106 4.71 -6.74 10.73
C GLN A 106 3.33 -7.31 11.04
N PHE A 107 3.27 -8.54 11.55
CA PHE A 107 2.01 -9.26 11.75
C PHE A 107 1.70 -9.42 13.25
N PRO A 108 0.77 -8.64 13.82
CA PRO A 108 0.29 -8.84 15.19
C PRO A 108 -0.58 -10.11 15.24
N ILE A 109 0.04 -11.24 15.58
CA ILE A 109 -0.64 -12.54 15.57
C ILE A 109 -1.54 -12.68 16.79
N LYS A 110 -2.79 -13.08 16.56
CA LYS A 110 -3.84 -13.18 17.60
C LYS A 110 -3.60 -14.27 18.64
N SER A 111 -2.86 -15.33 18.29
CA SER A 111 -2.54 -16.41 19.21
C SER A 111 -1.25 -17.15 18.84
N GLU A 112 -0.65 -17.81 19.82
CA GLU A 112 0.55 -18.64 19.63
C GLU A 112 0.31 -19.81 18.65
N ASN A 113 -0.87 -20.44 18.70
CA ASN A 113 -1.21 -21.53 17.78
C ASN A 113 -1.22 -21.07 16.32
N GLU A 114 -1.77 -19.89 16.04
CA GLU A 114 -1.76 -19.32 14.70
C GLU A 114 -0.37 -18.83 14.28
N PHE A 115 0.45 -18.37 15.24
CA PHE A 115 1.85 -18.02 14.99
C PHE A 115 2.64 -19.22 14.46
N CYS A 116 2.48 -20.41 15.07
CA CYS A 116 3.15 -21.63 14.62
C CYS A 116 2.71 -22.12 13.23
N LYS A 117 1.51 -21.73 12.77
CA LYS A 117 0.97 -22.10 11.46
C LYS A 117 1.30 -21.08 10.36
N LEU A 118 1.73 -19.88 10.74
CA LEU A 118 1.94 -18.80 9.79
C LEU A 118 3.15 -19.10 8.89
N THR A 119 2.89 -19.23 7.60
CA THR A 119 3.92 -19.29 6.56
C THR A 119 3.92 -18.01 5.74
N HIS A 120 5.00 -17.78 5.00
CA HIS A 120 5.10 -16.67 4.05
C HIS A 120 3.92 -16.66 3.05
N ASP A 121 3.62 -17.82 2.45
CA ASP A 121 2.53 -17.95 1.48
C ASP A 121 1.15 -17.67 2.09
N LEU A 122 0.96 -18.08 3.34
CA LEU A 122 -0.28 -17.82 4.07
C LEU A 122 -0.43 -16.32 4.38
N ALA A 123 0.64 -15.65 4.81
CA ALA A 123 0.65 -14.21 5.01
C ALA A 123 0.33 -13.47 3.69
N PHE A 124 0.98 -13.85 2.59
CA PHE A 124 0.74 -13.28 1.26
C PHE A 124 -0.69 -13.49 0.78
N LYS A 125 -1.26 -14.68 1.02
CA LYS A 125 -2.66 -14.97 0.70
C LYS A 125 -3.61 -14.07 1.49
N ILE A 126 -3.36 -13.87 2.79
CA ILE A 126 -4.17 -12.99 3.63
C ILE A 126 -4.06 -11.54 3.13
N LEU A 127 -2.86 -11.04 2.86
CA LEU A 127 -2.64 -9.69 2.34
C LEU A 127 -3.34 -9.51 0.98
N LYS A 128 -3.12 -10.42 0.03
CA LYS A 128 -3.75 -10.37 -1.29
C LYS A 128 -5.27 -10.38 -1.21
N SER A 129 -5.86 -11.19 -0.33
CA SER A 129 -7.32 -11.23 -0.16
C SER A 129 -7.89 -9.90 0.32
N ASN A 130 -7.09 -9.08 1.00
CA ASN A 130 -7.46 -7.75 1.51
C ASN A 130 -7.23 -6.62 0.49
N GLY A 131 -6.46 -6.86 -0.57
CA GLY A 131 -6.29 -5.92 -1.67
C GLY A 131 -7.56 -5.79 -2.50
N VAL A 132 -7.69 -4.68 -3.22
CA VAL A 132 -8.65 -4.60 -4.34
C VAL A 132 -8.24 -5.56 -5.46
N ASP A 133 -9.21 -6.05 -6.22
CA ASP A 133 -8.93 -6.86 -7.42
C ASP A 133 -8.28 -6.04 -8.54
N ASP A 134 -7.71 -6.75 -9.52
CA ASP A 134 -6.95 -6.16 -10.63
C ASP A 134 -7.81 -5.22 -11.47
N GLU A 135 -9.09 -5.56 -11.71
CA GLU A 135 -9.99 -4.75 -12.53
C GLU A 135 -10.29 -3.40 -11.86
N LYS A 136 -10.64 -3.43 -10.58
CA LYS A 136 -10.92 -2.25 -9.77
C LYS A 136 -9.66 -1.39 -9.60
N PHE A 137 -8.50 -2.00 -9.41
CA PHE A 137 -7.23 -1.27 -9.33
C PHE A 137 -6.86 -0.61 -10.66
N ASN A 138 -6.97 -1.33 -11.78
CA ASN A 138 -6.67 -0.77 -13.09
C ASN A 138 -7.64 0.38 -13.44
N SER A 139 -8.92 0.24 -13.11
CA SER A 139 -9.90 1.32 -13.27
C SER A 139 -9.51 2.57 -12.45
N LEU A 140 -9.08 2.38 -11.19
CA LEU A 140 -8.59 3.48 -10.34
C LEU A 140 -7.38 4.17 -10.97
N VAL A 141 -6.39 3.40 -11.44
CA VAL A 141 -5.16 3.92 -12.07
C VAL A 141 -5.49 4.73 -13.32
N GLU A 142 -6.34 4.23 -14.21
CA GLU A 142 -6.72 4.94 -15.43
C GLU A 142 -7.48 6.23 -15.12
N LYS A 143 -8.42 6.20 -14.18
CA LYS A 143 -9.13 7.41 -13.73
C LYS A 143 -8.18 8.45 -13.12
N PHE A 144 -7.16 8.01 -12.39
CA PHE A 144 -6.15 8.90 -11.82
C PHE A 144 -5.29 9.55 -12.91
N LYS A 145 -4.81 8.75 -13.89
CA LYS A 145 -4.03 9.25 -15.04
C LYS A 145 -4.75 10.35 -15.82
N THR A 146 -6.05 10.20 -16.04
CA THR A 146 -6.83 11.14 -16.86
C THR A 146 -7.33 12.37 -16.09
N GLY A 147 -7.00 12.51 -14.80
CA GLY A 147 -7.29 13.72 -14.02
C GLY A 147 -8.77 13.97 -13.69
N HIS A 148 -9.63 12.97 -13.90
CA HIS A 148 -11.10 13.04 -13.88
C HIS A 148 -11.70 14.07 -14.85
N ALA A 149 -12.61 13.59 -15.70
CA ALA A 149 -13.36 14.40 -16.68
C ALA A 149 -14.45 15.23 -16.01
#